data_AF-A0A1E4LH42-F1
#
_entry.id   AF-A0A1E4LH42-F1
#
_cell.length_a   1.000
_cell.length_b   1.000
_cell.length_c   1.000
_cell.angle_alpha   90.00
_cell.angle_beta   90.00
_cell.angle_gamma   90.00
#
_symmetry.space_group_name_H-M   'P 1'
#
loop_
_entity.id
_entity.type
_entity.pdbx_description
1 polymer ?
#
loop_
_entity_poly.entity_id
_entity_poly.type
_entity_poly.pdbx_seq_one_letter_code
_entity_poly.pdbx_strand_id
1 'polypeptide(L)'
;MMQAARAYAASSAHRSLRAQEADVFRHANAALRRGQDAGALGRVRALADNARLWTAVIDLMRDPENALPEALRASIVSVGLAVQREMQGPAPDFAFLIAVNDDMAAGLSQQG
;
A
#
# COMPACT_ATOMS: atom_id res chain seq x y z
N MET A 1 28.12 -25.50 3.44
CA MET A 1 26.74 -25.56 2.89
C MET A 1 25.66 -24.90 3.76
N MET A 2 25.83 -24.72 5.08
CA MET A 2 24.80 -24.11 5.94
C MET A 2 24.46 -22.62 5.66
N GLN A 3 25.41 -21.82 5.17
CA GLN A 3 25.16 -20.38 4.87
C GLN A 3 24.21 -20.17 3.68
N ALA A 4 24.34 -20.98 2.62
CA ALA A 4 23.46 -20.90 1.46
C ALA A 4 22.01 -21.22 1.81
N ALA A 5 21.77 -22.24 2.65
CA ALA A 5 20.43 -22.61 3.11
C ALA A 5 19.78 -21.52 3.99
N ARG A 6 20.55 -20.84 4.86
CA ARG A 6 20.04 -19.74 5.69
C ARG A 6 19.70 -18.49 4.87
N ALA A 7 20.55 -18.12 3.91
CA ALA A 7 20.29 -17.01 3.01
C ALA A 7 19.04 -17.25 2.16
N TYR A 8 18.87 -18.48 1.66
CA TYR A 8 17.66 -18.89 0.93
C TYR A 8 16.41 -18.83 1.82
N ALA A 9 16.46 -19.35 3.05
CA ALA A 9 15.34 -19.29 3.98
C ALA A 9 14.93 -17.84 4.31
N ALA A 10 15.89 -16.95 4.58
CA ALA A 10 15.63 -15.54 4.81
C ALA A 10 15.01 -14.85 3.59
N SER A 11 15.51 -15.13 2.39
CA SER A 11 14.92 -14.60 1.14
C SER A 11 13.48 -15.10 0.93
N SER A 12 13.22 -16.39 1.16
CA SER A 12 11.88 -16.97 1.03
C SER A 12 10.89 -16.39 2.05
N ALA A 13 11.33 -16.12 3.28
CA ALA A 13 10.53 -15.46 4.31
C ALA A 13 10.21 -14.00 3.96
N HIS A 14 11.15 -13.27 3.35
CA HIS A 14 10.88 -11.91 2.85
C HIS A 14 9.88 -11.91 1.68
N ARG A 15 9.98 -12.88 0.76
CA ARG A 15 9.00 -13.07 -0.33
C ARG A 15 7.60 -13.30 0.23
N SER A 16 7.45 -14.09 1.30
CA SER A 16 6.14 -14.32 1.93
C SER A 16 5.60 -13.09 2.66
N LEU A 17 6.47 -12.26 3.25
CA LEU A 17 6.07 -10.98 3.83
C LEU A 17 5.60 -9.99 2.76
N ARG A 18 6.35 -9.86 1.66
CA ARG A 18 5.98 -9.02 0.50
C ARG A 18 4.62 -9.39 -0.09
N ALA A 19 4.35 -10.70 -0.18
CA ALA A 19 3.05 -11.19 -0.65
C ALA A 19 1.91 -10.78 0.29
N GLN A 20 2.13 -10.86 1.62
CA GLN A 20 1.16 -10.41 2.63
C GLN A 20 0.93 -8.90 2.58
N GLU A 21 1.99 -8.10 2.40
CA GLU A 21 1.87 -6.64 2.21
C GLU A 21 1.03 -6.32 0.96
N ALA A 22 1.26 -7.04 -0.14
CA ALA A 22 0.46 -6.89 -1.35
C ALA A 22 -1.02 -7.26 -1.15
N ASP A 23 -1.33 -8.26 -0.29
CA ASP A 23 -2.71 -8.60 0.07
C ASP A 23 -3.42 -7.48 0.82
N VAL A 24 -2.72 -6.68 1.63
CA VAL A 24 -3.30 -5.52 2.31
C VAL A 24 -3.81 -4.48 1.30
N PHE A 25 -3.02 -4.17 0.26
CA PHE A 25 -3.43 -3.28 -0.82
C PHE A 25 -4.60 -3.86 -1.63
N ARG A 26 -4.56 -5.17 -1.94
CA ARG A 26 -5.69 -5.85 -2.62
C ARG A 26 -6.97 -5.77 -1.80
N HIS A 27 -6.89 -5.93 -0.47
CA HIS A 27 -8.04 -5.81 0.42
C HIS A 27 -8.60 -4.38 0.43
N ALA A 28 -7.74 -3.37 0.50
CA ALA A 28 -8.15 -1.96 0.40
C ALA A 28 -8.85 -1.67 -0.93
N ASN A 29 -8.35 -2.21 -2.04
CA ASN A 29 -9.00 -2.08 -3.35
C ASN A 29 -10.37 -2.74 -3.42
N ALA A 30 -10.52 -3.92 -2.83
CA ALA A 30 -11.82 -4.56 -2.72
C ALA A 30 -12.80 -3.71 -1.89
N ALA A 31 -12.33 -3.05 -0.82
CA ALA A 31 -13.13 -2.14 -0.02
C ALA A 31 -13.52 -0.86 -0.79
N LEU A 32 -12.60 -0.25 -1.53
CA LEU A 32 -12.86 0.92 -2.38
C LEU A 32 -13.90 0.61 -3.46
N ARG A 33 -13.76 -0.52 -4.17
CA ARG A 33 -14.73 -0.94 -5.20
C ARG A 33 -16.13 -1.12 -4.61
N ARG A 34 -16.25 -1.85 -3.48
CA ARG A 34 -17.54 -2.00 -2.77
C ARG A 34 -18.10 -0.67 -2.28
N GLY A 35 -17.24 0.22 -1.78
CA GLY A 35 -17.62 1.53 -1.28
C GLY A 35 -18.12 2.45 -2.40
N GLN A 36 -17.50 2.40 -3.57
CA GLN A 36 -17.88 3.20 -4.74
C GLN A 36 -19.32 2.93 -5.17
N ASP A 37 -19.71 1.65 -5.21
CA ASP A 37 -21.04 1.20 -5.62
C ASP A 37 -22.08 1.27 -4.49
N ALA A 38 -21.64 1.62 -3.27
CA ALA A 38 -22.50 1.80 -2.10
C ALA A 38 -23.04 3.23 -1.97
N GLY A 39 -23.96 3.42 -1.02
CA GLY A 39 -24.43 4.75 -0.63
C GLY A 39 -23.36 5.60 0.06
N ALA A 40 -23.68 6.86 0.37
CA ALA A 40 -22.74 7.84 0.94
C ALA A 40 -21.94 7.32 2.14
N LEU A 41 -22.57 6.59 3.07
CA LEU A 41 -21.90 6.02 4.23
C LEU A 41 -20.86 4.94 3.84
N GLY A 42 -21.15 4.12 2.83
CA GLY A 42 -20.23 3.12 2.31
C GLY A 42 -19.00 3.73 1.65
N ARG A 43 -19.19 4.83 0.91
CA ARG A 43 -18.09 5.62 0.33
C ARG A 43 -17.19 6.20 1.42
N VAL A 44 -17.78 6.86 2.43
CA VAL A 44 -17.03 7.45 3.55
C VAL A 44 -16.21 6.39 4.28
N ARG A 45 -16.81 5.22 4.56
CA ARG A 45 -16.11 4.12 5.23
C ARG A 45 -14.92 3.61 4.42
N ALA A 46 -15.12 3.37 3.12
CA ALA A 46 -14.05 2.88 2.25
C ALA A 46 -12.88 3.87 2.14
N LEU A 47 -13.18 5.18 2.08
CA LEU A 47 -12.16 6.23 2.08
C LEU A 47 -11.42 6.30 3.42
N ALA A 48 -12.12 6.17 4.55
CA ALA A 48 -11.50 6.16 5.87
C ALA A 48 -10.56 4.96 6.06
N ASP A 49 -10.97 3.77 5.59
CA ASP A 49 -10.14 2.56 5.64
C ASP A 49 -8.88 2.73 4.76
N ASN A 50 -9.02 3.30 3.55
CA ASN A 50 -7.88 3.59 2.68
C ASN A 50 -6.96 4.67 3.25
N ALA A 51 -7.52 5.71 3.89
CA ALA A 51 -6.73 6.74 4.57
C ALA A 51 -5.87 6.16 5.69
N ARG A 52 -6.42 5.23 6.49
CA ARG A 52 -5.67 4.54 7.54
C ARG A 52 -4.49 3.74 6.97
N LEU A 53 -4.68 3.05 5.84
CA LEU A 53 -3.60 2.35 5.16
C LEU A 53 -2.49 3.32 4.75
N TRP A 54 -2.84 4.43 4.09
CA TRP A 54 -1.85 5.38 3.58
C TRP A 54 -1.12 6.16 4.68
N THR A 55 -1.77 6.43 5.82
CA THR A 55 -1.08 6.93 7.02
C THR A 55 0.00 5.96 7.47
N ALA A 56 -0.32 4.67 7.61
CA ALA A 56 0.65 3.67 8.04
C ALA A 56 1.82 3.53 7.05
N VAL A 57 1.55 3.54 5.74
CA VAL A 57 2.60 3.49 4.70
C VAL A 57 3.53 4.70 4.80
N ILE A 58 2.99 5.91 4.96
CA ILE A 58 3.79 7.13 5.07
C ILE A 58 4.66 7.10 6.33
N ASP A 59 4.10 6.67 7.45
CA ASP A 59 4.84 6.55 8.72
C ASP A 59 5.99 5.54 8.59
N LEU A 60 5.73 4.37 7.99
CA LEU A 60 6.75 3.37 7.67
C LEU A 60 7.87 3.91 6.78
N MET A 61 7.55 4.74 5.77
CA MET A 61 8.57 5.33 4.88
C MET A 61 9.38 6.45 5.55
N ARG A 62 8.83 7.08 6.59
CA ARG A 62 9.49 8.12 7.38
C ARG A 62 10.36 7.56 8.49
N ASP A 63 10.17 6.30 8.86
CA ASP A 63 11.00 5.62 9.84
C ASP A 63 12.48 5.61 9.39
N PRO A 64 13.41 6.17 10.18
CA PRO A 64 14.84 6.14 9.87
C PRO A 64 15.43 4.71 9.82
N GLU A 65 14.78 3.73 10.44
CA GLU A 65 15.19 2.32 10.40
C GLU A 65 14.70 1.58 9.13
N ASN A 66 13.94 2.25 8.26
CA ASN A 66 13.48 1.65 7.02
C ASN A 66 14.64 1.42 6.04
N ALA A 67 14.85 0.15 5.68
CA ALA A 67 15.96 -0.30 4.85
C ALA A 67 15.86 0.10 3.35
N LEU A 68 14.75 0.71 2.92
CA LEU A 68 14.60 1.16 1.53
C LEU A 68 15.47 2.38 1.23
N PRO A 69 15.95 2.53 -0.02
CA PRO A 69 16.69 3.71 -0.45
C PRO A 69 15.90 5.00 -0.20
N GLU A 70 16.56 6.04 0.30
CA GLU A 70 15.91 7.31 0.68
C GLU A 70 15.08 7.92 -0.45
N ALA A 71 15.62 7.92 -1.67
CA ALA A 71 14.90 8.43 -2.85
C ALA A 71 13.61 7.64 -3.14
N LEU A 72 13.61 6.32 -2.91
CA LEU A 72 12.41 5.49 -3.07
C LEU A 72 11.39 5.80 -1.97
N ARG A 73 11.83 5.90 -0.71
CA ARG A 73 10.94 6.27 0.40
C ARG A 73 10.30 7.63 0.16
N ALA A 74 11.08 8.63 -0.25
CA ALA A 74 10.58 9.97 -0.56
C ALA A 74 9.55 9.95 -1.69
N SER A 75 9.77 9.12 -2.73
CA SER A 75 8.82 8.95 -3.83
C SER A 75 7.50 8.33 -3.34
N ILE A 76 7.55 7.28 -2.51
CA ILE A 76 6.36 6.64 -1.93
C ILE A 76 5.61 7.62 -1.00
N VAL A 77 6.32 8.41 -0.19
CA VAL A 77 5.70 9.47 0.63
C VAL A 77 4.97 10.48 -0.24
N SER A 78 5.56 10.91 -1.35
CA SER A 78 4.92 11.86 -2.28
C SER A 78 3.61 11.29 -2.85
N VAL A 79 3.61 10.02 -3.27
CA VAL A 79 2.41 9.29 -3.70
C VAL A 79 1.36 9.24 -2.58
N GLY A 80 1.76 8.86 -1.36
CA GLY A 80 0.83 8.78 -0.24
C GLY A 80 0.20 10.12 0.13
N LEU A 81 0.95 11.23 0.01
CA LEU A 81 0.40 12.58 0.21
C LEU A 81 -0.58 12.97 -0.90
N ALA A 82 -0.33 12.56 -2.15
CA ALA A 82 -1.27 12.77 -3.25
C ALA A 82 -2.57 11.99 -3.03
N VAL A 83 -2.48 10.72 -2.61
CA VAL A 83 -3.64 9.89 -2.26
C VAL A 83 -4.44 10.50 -1.12
N GLN A 84 -3.80 10.93 -0.04
CA GLN A 84 -4.49 11.61 1.05
C GLN A 84 -5.23 12.86 0.59
N ARG A 85 -4.60 13.68 -0.26
CA ARG A 85 -5.24 14.88 -0.81
C ARG A 85 -6.48 14.54 -1.65
N GLU A 86 -6.39 13.51 -2.48
CA GLU A 86 -7.51 13.04 -3.31
C GLU A 86 -8.72 12.61 -2.45
N MET A 87 -8.46 11.85 -1.37
CA MET A 87 -9.52 11.39 -0.47
C MET A 87 -10.22 12.51 0.31
N GLN A 88 -9.55 13.65 0.53
CA GLN A 88 -10.14 14.83 1.18
C GLN A 88 -10.88 15.76 0.18
N GLY A 89 -10.84 15.45 -1.12
CA GLY A 89 -11.53 16.21 -2.14
C GLY A 89 -13.07 16.11 -2.03
N PRO A 90 -13.81 17.07 -2.60
CA PRO A 90 -15.27 17.07 -2.58
C PRO A 90 -15.89 15.90 -3.37
N ALA A 91 -15.16 15.37 -4.35
CA ALA A 91 -15.55 14.21 -5.14
C ALA A 91 -14.30 13.35 -5.42
N PRO A 92 -13.89 12.49 -4.47
CA PRO A 92 -12.69 11.67 -4.62
C PRO A 92 -12.78 10.72 -5.82
N ASP A 93 -11.71 10.66 -6.60
CA ASP A 93 -11.54 9.74 -7.72
C ASP A 93 -11.15 8.34 -7.22
N PHE A 94 -12.15 7.47 -7.08
CA PHE A 94 -11.93 6.08 -6.69
C PHE A 94 -11.09 5.29 -7.70
N ALA A 95 -11.16 5.62 -9.00
CA ALA A 95 -10.39 4.91 -10.00
C ALA A 95 -8.89 5.20 -9.85
N PHE A 96 -8.54 6.47 -9.59
CA PHE A 96 -7.18 6.86 -9.22
C PHE A 96 -6.69 6.12 -7.95
N LEU A 97 -7.49 6.14 -6.87
CA LEU A 97 -7.11 5.50 -5.61
C LEU A 97 -6.86 4.00 -5.77
N ILE A 98 -7.73 3.32 -6.53
CA ILE A 98 -7.61 1.90 -6.84
C ILE A 98 -6.36 1.62 -7.66
N ALA A 99 -6.10 2.43 -8.70
CA ALA A 99 -4.95 2.25 -9.57
C ALA A 99 -3.63 2.37 -8.79
N VAL A 100 -3.49 3.38 -7.94
CA VAL A 100 -2.27 3.55 -7.12
C VAL A 100 -2.05 2.35 -6.19
N ASN A 101 -3.10 1.85 -5.55
CA ASN A 101 -3.01 0.67 -4.70
C ASN A 101 -2.68 -0.62 -5.50
N ASP A 102 -3.22 -0.77 -6.72
CA ASP A 102 -2.90 -1.89 -7.60
C ASP A 102 -1.42 -1.84 -8.03
N ASP A 103 -0.89 -0.65 -8.35
CA ASP A 103 0.53 -0.44 -8.66
C ASP A 103 1.44 -0.80 -7.47
N MET A 104 1.05 -0.40 -6.26
CA MET A 104 1.77 -0.78 -5.03
C MET A 104 1.76 -2.30 -4.81
N ALA A 105 0.61 -2.95 -4.97
CA ALA A 105 0.48 -4.40 -4.84
C ALA A 105 1.32 -5.14 -5.90
N ALA A 106 1.35 -4.63 -7.13
CA ALA A 106 2.14 -5.18 -8.22
C ALA A 106 3.64 -5.05 -7.93
N GLY A 107 4.11 -3.89 -7.47
CA GLY A 107 5.50 -3.66 -7.09
C GLY A 107 5.97 -4.59 -5.97
N LEU A 108 5.13 -4.80 -4.95
CA LEU A 108 5.40 -5.74 -3.86
C LEU A 108 5.43 -7.20 -4.32
N SER A 109 4.58 -7.56 -5.29
CA SER A 109 4.50 -8.92 -5.82
C SER A 109 5.62 -9.26 -6.81
N GLN A 110 6.13 -8.27 -7.57
CA GLN A 110 7.23 -8.47 -8.53
C GLN A 110 8.62 -8.53 -7.89
N GLN A 111 8.81 -7.87 -6.76
CA GLN A 111 10.03 -7.99 -5.95
C GLN A 111 9.95 -9.16 -4.95
N GLY A 112 8.89 -9.97 -5.05
CA GLY A 112 8.68 -11.20 -4.31
C GLY A 112 9.67 -12.23 -4.75
#